data_AF-A0AAU8TG06-F1
#
_entry.id   AF-A0AAU8TG06-F1
#
_cell.length_a   1.000
_cell.length_b   1.000
_cell.length_c   1.000
_cell.angle_alpha   90.00
_cell.angle_beta   90.00
_cell.angle_gamma   90.00
#
_symmetry.space_group_name_H-M   'P 1'
#
loop_
_entity.id
_entity.type
_entity.pdbx_description
1 polymer ?
#
loop_
_entity_poly.entity_id
_entity_poly.type
_entity_poly.pdbx_seq_one_letter_code
_entity_poly.pdbx_strand_id
1 'polypeptide(L)'
;MRGTDQRERLEANRGEASVLIGGGAADQLVGRQGENTFKYEQSTDSLSNDPDTILNFNSKEDEIDVSLVLKDHNISAINIQPGPPVDVGDVQLSHEFGVSTLNIKVTPEGPNFSVRVDGVNLLPEHINFFHSD
;
A
#
# COMPACT_ATOMS: atom_id res chain seq x y z
N MET A 1 12.36 -6.47 6.36
CA MET A 1 12.37 -5.61 7.57
C MET A 1 10.95 -5.48 8.05
N ARG A 2 10.75 -5.45 9.36
CA ARG A 2 9.43 -5.45 9.98
C ARG A 2 9.43 -4.47 11.15
N GLY A 3 8.46 -3.56 11.20
CA GLY A 3 8.21 -2.68 12.34
C GLY A 3 7.26 -3.33 13.35
N THR A 4 6.55 -2.50 14.11
CA THR A 4 5.62 -2.88 15.17
C THR A 4 4.27 -2.16 14.97
N ASP A 5 3.40 -2.16 15.97
CA ASP A 5 2.14 -1.40 15.92
C ASP A 5 2.32 0.06 16.39
N GLN A 6 3.52 0.61 16.22
CA GLN A 6 3.86 1.99 16.58
C GLN A 6 4.25 2.74 15.31
N ARG A 7 4.05 4.06 15.33
CA ARG A 7 4.52 4.92 14.25
C ARG A 7 6.04 4.87 14.14
N GLU A 8 6.53 4.37 13.03
CA GLU A 8 7.92 4.08 12.76
C GLU A 8 8.39 4.65 11.41
N ARG A 9 9.71 4.66 11.25
CA ARG A 9 10.36 4.95 9.97
C ARG A 9 11.25 3.78 9.60
N LEU A 10 10.92 3.09 8.51
CA LEU A 10 11.68 1.95 8.00
C LEU A 10 12.28 2.30 6.64
N GLU A 11 13.53 1.91 6.43
CA GLU A 11 14.24 2.22 5.20
C GLU A 11 14.81 0.95 4.58
N ALA A 12 14.60 0.77 3.28
CA ALA A 12 15.19 -0.30 2.50
C ALA A 12 16.71 -0.35 2.64
N ASN A 13 17.29 -1.54 2.52
CA ASN A 13 18.73 -1.65 2.36
C ASN A 13 19.14 -1.01 1.03
N ARG A 14 20.25 -0.28 1.01
CA ARG A 14 20.71 0.39 -0.22
C ARG A 14 21.36 -0.63 -1.15
N GLY A 15 20.87 -0.71 -2.39
CA GLY A 15 21.43 -1.52 -3.47
C GLY A 15 20.99 -2.98 -3.45
N GLU A 16 20.03 -3.32 -2.59
CA GLU A 16 19.55 -4.70 -2.39
C GLU A 16 18.03 -4.71 -2.38
N ALA A 17 17.45 -5.82 -2.85
CA ALA A 17 16.02 -6.03 -2.73
C ALA A 17 15.61 -6.11 -1.25
N SER A 18 14.51 -5.41 -0.90
CA SER A 18 14.02 -5.36 0.48
C SER A 18 12.52 -5.56 0.54
N VAL A 19 12.04 -6.39 1.46
CA VAL A 19 10.62 -6.40 1.84
C VAL A 19 10.45 -5.55 3.08
N LEU A 20 9.57 -4.55 3.05
CA LEU A 20 9.24 -3.67 4.16
C LEU A 20 7.80 -3.97 4.61
N ILE A 21 7.65 -4.26 5.89
CA ILE A 21 6.35 -4.39 6.57
C ILE A 21 6.36 -3.37 7.70
N GLY A 22 5.50 -2.36 7.62
CA GLY A 22 5.37 -1.34 8.67
C GLY A 22 4.85 -1.95 9.96
N GLY A 23 3.64 -2.51 9.88
CA GLY A 23 2.85 -2.92 11.03
C GLY A 23 1.67 -1.95 11.14
N GLY A 24 1.11 -1.78 12.34
CA GLY A 24 0.04 -0.81 12.55
C GLY A 24 0.53 0.64 12.73
N ALA A 25 -0.41 1.58 12.66
CA ALA A 25 -0.20 3.04 12.71
C ALA A 25 0.48 3.61 11.45
N ALA A 26 0.41 4.93 11.25
CA ALA A 26 0.93 5.55 10.02
C ALA A 26 2.46 5.67 9.98
N ASP A 27 3.09 4.69 9.35
CA ASP A 27 4.54 4.58 9.17
C ASP A 27 5.07 5.40 7.99
N GLN A 28 6.39 5.62 8.02
CA GLN A 28 7.16 6.12 6.88
C GLN A 28 8.05 5.01 6.33
N LEU A 29 7.71 4.48 5.16
CA LEU A 29 8.45 3.41 4.50
C LEU A 29 9.27 4.00 3.34
N VAL A 30 10.58 3.74 3.28
CA VAL A 30 11.48 4.42 2.34
C VAL A 30 12.11 3.44 1.36
N GLY A 31 11.73 3.56 0.08
CA GLY A 31 12.36 2.86 -1.03
C GLY A 31 13.76 3.42 -1.26
N ARG A 32 14.78 2.58 -1.17
CA ARG A 32 16.15 2.94 -1.57
C ARG A 32 16.43 2.22 -2.89
N GLN A 33 17.60 2.43 -3.49
CA GLN A 33 18.00 1.68 -4.69
C GLN A 33 17.87 0.15 -4.43
N GLY A 34 17.30 -0.59 -5.38
CA GLY A 34 16.98 -2.02 -5.25
C GLY A 34 15.50 -2.27 -5.48
N GLU A 35 15.13 -3.52 -5.80
CA GLU A 35 13.73 -3.95 -6.00
C GLU A 35 13.06 -4.12 -4.63
N ASN A 36 12.25 -3.14 -4.20
CA ASN A 36 11.62 -3.18 -2.87
C ASN A 36 10.13 -3.52 -2.93
N THR A 37 9.69 -4.35 -1.99
CA THR A 37 8.28 -4.65 -1.80
C THR A 37 7.78 -4.00 -0.52
N PHE A 38 6.78 -3.12 -0.63
CA PHE A 38 6.05 -2.55 0.49
C PHE A 38 4.83 -3.43 0.77
N LYS A 39 4.96 -4.30 1.76
CA LYS A 39 4.03 -5.40 2.00
C LYS A 39 3.12 -5.11 3.18
N TYR A 40 1.82 -5.29 2.94
CA TYR A 40 0.76 -5.15 3.92
C TYR A 40 0.10 -6.51 4.17
N GLU A 41 -0.02 -6.89 5.44
CA GLU A 41 -0.52 -8.21 5.85
C GLU A 41 -1.97 -8.12 6.35
N GLN A 42 -2.36 -7.00 6.96
CA GLN A 42 -3.71 -6.74 7.48
C GLN A 42 -4.21 -5.37 7.04
N SER A 43 -5.54 -5.20 6.97
CA SER A 43 -6.11 -3.88 6.65
C SER A 43 -5.77 -2.81 7.69
N THR A 44 -5.57 -3.21 8.94
CA THR A 44 -5.19 -2.32 10.05
C THR A 44 -3.76 -1.83 9.99
N ASP A 45 -2.94 -2.38 9.09
CA ASP A 45 -1.56 -1.92 8.90
C ASP A 45 -1.54 -0.49 8.34
N SER A 46 -2.57 -0.09 7.57
CA SER A 46 -2.61 1.26 6.99
C SER A 46 -4.04 1.72 6.74
N LEU A 47 -4.70 2.25 7.76
CA LEU A 47 -6.08 2.72 7.70
C LEU A 47 -6.18 4.11 7.07
N SER A 48 -7.28 4.41 6.37
CA SER A 48 -7.47 5.69 5.67
C SER A 48 -7.47 6.93 6.57
N ASN A 49 -7.67 6.75 7.88
CA ASN A 49 -7.57 7.80 8.90
C ASN A 49 -6.18 7.88 9.57
N ASP A 50 -5.33 6.89 9.39
CA ASP A 50 -3.91 6.89 9.81
C ASP A 50 -3.07 6.09 8.80
N PRO A 51 -2.88 6.61 7.56
CA PRO A 51 -2.25 5.84 6.48
C PRO A 51 -0.73 5.97 6.48
N ASP A 52 -0.07 4.89 6.10
CA ASP A 52 1.34 4.85 5.75
C ASP A 52 1.68 5.79 4.60
N THR A 53 2.91 6.29 4.64
CA THR A 53 3.52 7.06 3.56
C THR A 53 4.77 6.37 3.06
N ILE A 54 4.74 5.96 1.80
CA ILE A 54 5.90 5.47 1.06
C ILE A 54 6.65 6.65 0.44
N LEU A 55 7.95 6.72 0.70
CA LEU A 55 8.86 7.73 0.19
C LEU A 55 9.87 7.07 -0.75
N ASN A 56 10.32 7.80 -1.77
CA ASN A 56 11.33 7.34 -2.74
C ASN A 56 10.96 6.01 -3.45
N PHE A 57 9.68 5.81 -3.74
CA PHE A 57 9.23 4.66 -4.52
C PHE A 57 9.81 4.71 -5.94
N ASN A 58 10.47 3.64 -6.38
CA ASN A 58 10.96 3.50 -7.76
C ASN A 58 9.91 2.76 -8.60
N SER A 59 9.14 3.49 -9.41
CA SER A 59 8.07 2.90 -10.23
C SER A 59 8.50 1.86 -11.28
N LYS A 60 9.80 1.64 -11.45
CA LYS A 60 10.34 0.61 -12.37
C LYS A 60 10.70 -0.70 -11.69
N GLU A 61 10.87 -0.69 -10.38
CA GLU A 61 11.47 -1.79 -9.61
C GLU A 61 10.68 -2.12 -8.33
N ASP A 62 10.08 -1.12 -7.70
CA ASP A 62 9.34 -1.28 -6.46
C ASP A 62 7.90 -1.72 -6.71
N GLU A 63 7.34 -2.43 -5.73
CA GLU A 63 5.97 -2.95 -5.75
C GLU A 63 5.28 -2.73 -4.41
N ILE A 64 3.98 -2.46 -4.42
CA ILE A 64 3.13 -2.48 -3.24
C ILE A 64 2.36 -3.80 -3.22
N ASP A 65 2.53 -4.62 -2.19
CA ASP A 65 1.84 -5.90 -2.03
C ASP A 65 0.71 -5.77 -0.99
N VAL A 66 -0.53 -5.86 -1.46
CA VAL A 66 -1.77 -5.85 -0.65
C VAL A 66 -2.52 -7.18 -0.73
N SER A 67 -1.90 -8.20 -1.31
CA SER A 67 -2.59 -9.45 -1.61
C SER A 67 -3.04 -10.22 -0.36
N LEU A 68 -2.28 -10.11 0.73
CA LEU A 68 -2.69 -10.68 2.02
C LEU A 68 -3.86 -9.91 2.64
N VAL A 69 -3.90 -8.58 2.49
CA VAL A 69 -5.06 -7.76 2.92
C VAL A 69 -6.32 -8.21 2.19
N LEU A 70 -6.28 -8.38 0.86
CA LEU A 70 -7.45 -8.81 0.10
C LEU A 70 -7.88 -10.24 0.47
N LYS A 71 -6.90 -11.13 0.66
CA LYS A 71 -7.14 -12.51 1.08
C LYS A 71 -7.81 -12.60 2.45
N ASP A 72 -7.36 -11.81 3.43
CA ASP A 72 -7.93 -11.77 4.79
C ASP A 72 -9.42 -11.38 4.78
N HIS A 73 -9.80 -10.50 3.86
CA HIS A 73 -11.19 -10.04 3.68
C HIS A 73 -12.00 -10.87 2.66
N ASN A 74 -11.47 -11.99 2.16
CA ASN A 74 -12.10 -12.83 1.13
C ASN A 74 -12.48 -12.08 -0.17
N ILE A 75 -11.70 -11.07 -0.53
CA ILE A 75 -11.87 -10.32 -1.77
C ILE A 75 -11.09 -11.03 -2.87
N SER A 76 -11.78 -11.50 -3.91
CA SER A 76 -11.17 -12.24 -5.03
C SER A 76 -11.21 -11.49 -6.37
N ALA A 77 -11.81 -10.30 -6.38
CA ALA A 77 -11.88 -9.41 -7.52
C ALA A 77 -11.90 -7.96 -7.03
N ILE A 78 -11.32 -7.06 -7.81
CA ILE A 78 -11.31 -5.62 -7.51
C ILE A 78 -11.99 -4.84 -8.63
N ASN A 79 -12.53 -3.68 -8.27
CA ASN A 79 -13.07 -2.70 -9.21
C ASN A 79 -12.28 -1.39 -9.07
N ILE A 80 -11.35 -1.14 -10.00
CA ILE A 80 -10.57 0.10 -10.01
C ILE A 80 -11.41 1.20 -10.66
N GLN A 81 -11.67 2.26 -9.91
CA GLN A 81 -12.52 3.36 -10.34
C GLN A 81 -11.94 4.73 -9.97
N PRO A 82 -12.28 5.80 -10.73
CA PRO A 82 -11.79 7.14 -10.44
C PRO A 82 -12.43 7.76 -9.19
N GLY A 83 -13.64 7.32 -8.83
CA GLY A 83 -14.38 7.83 -7.69
C GLY A 83 -13.99 7.17 -6.35
N PRO A 84 -14.43 7.74 -5.22
CA PRO A 84 -14.22 7.13 -3.90
C PRO A 84 -14.77 5.70 -3.84
N PRO A 85 -14.10 4.75 -3.14
CA PRO A 85 -14.61 3.39 -2.96
C PRO A 85 -15.97 3.36 -2.23
N VAL A 86 -16.96 2.68 -2.82
CA VAL A 86 -18.34 2.59 -2.27
C VAL A 86 -18.63 1.18 -1.78
N ASP A 87 -18.32 0.17 -2.59
CA ASP A 87 -18.56 -1.24 -2.32
C ASP A 87 -17.25 -1.97 -1.94
N VAL A 88 -17.36 -3.07 -1.20
CA VAL A 88 -16.19 -3.91 -0.86
C VAL A 88 -15.55 -4.43 -2.15
N GLY A 89 -14.22 -4.28 -2.27
CA GLY A 89 -13.46 -4.58 -3.48
C GLY A 89 -13.26 -3.38 -4.40
N ASP A 90 -13.91 -2.24 -4.14
CA ASP A 90 -13.61 -1.00 -4.86
C ASP A 90 -12.21 -0.49 -4.50
N VAL A 91 -11.48 -0.09 -5.53
CA VAL A 91 -10.15 0.49 -5.45
C VAL A 91 -10.18 1.85 -6.10
N GLN A 92 -9.64 2.85 -5.43
CA GLN A 92 -9.37 4.17 -6.00
C GLN A 92 -7.88 4.43 -6.00
N LEU A 93 -7.37 4.87 -7.15
CA LEU A 93 -6.04 5.45 -7.31
C LEU A 93 -6.19 6.92 -7.70
N SER A 94 -5.70 7.81 -6.84
CA SER A 94 -5.64 9.24 -7.14
C SER A 94 -4.20 9.74 -7.13
N HIS A 95 -3.95 10.85 -7.83
CA HIS A 95 -2.67 11.55 -7.79
C HIS A 95 -2.92 13.05 -7.79
N GLU A 96 -2.62 13.70 -6.67
CA GLU A 96 -2.85 15.13 -6.47
C GLU A 96 -1.66 15.75 -5.73
N PHE A 97 -1.24 16.93 -6.19
CA PHE A 97 -0.15 17.69 -5.56
C PHE A 97 1.16 16.88 -5.35
N GLY A 98 1.44 15.93 -6.24
CA GLY A 98 2.64 15.10 -6.19
C GLY A 98 2.53 13.88 -5.26
N VAL A 99 1.36 13.63 -4.67
CA VAL A 99 1.11 12.46 -3.82
C VAL A 99 0.07 11.57 -4.47
N SER A 100 0.42 10.30 -4.67
CA SER A 100 -0.56 9.27 -5.01
C SER A 100 -1.19 8.68 -3.76
N THR A 101 -2.49 8.39 -3.82
CA THR A 101 -3.20 7.66 -2.78
C THR A 101 -3.85 6.42 -3.37
N LEU A 102 -3.49 5.25 -2.85
CA LEU A 102 -4.24 4.00 -3.00
C LEU A 102 -5.28 3.95 -1.89
N ASN A 103 -6.55 3.77 -2.23
CA ASN A 103 -7.63 3.49 -1.27
C ASN A 103 -8.35 2.22 -1.69
N ILE A 104 -8.57 1.31 -0.75
CA ILE A 104 -9.28 0.05 -0.97
C ILE A 104 -10.37 -0.09 0.09
N LYS A 105 -11.62 -0.30 -0.35
CA LYS A 105 -12.68 -0.66 0.57
C LYS A 105 -12.67 -2.16 0.82
N VAL A 106 -12.23 -2.53 2.03
CA VAL A 106 -12.06 -3.93 2.43
C VAL A 106 -13.19 -4.43 3.34
N THR A 107 -13.85 -3.51 4.06
CA THR A 107 -15.04 -3.79 4.90
C THR A 107 -16.19 -2.83 4.53
N PRO A 108 -17.45 -3.22 4.78
CA PRO A 108 -18.60 -2.32 4.61
C PRO A 108 -18.55 -1.08 5.51
N GLU A 109 -18.11 -1.25 6.75
CA GLU A 109 -18.14 -0.25 7.82
C GLU A 109 -17.00 0.78 7.72
N GLY A 110 -15.87 0.39 7.12
CA GLY A 110 -14.64 1.16 7.10
C GLY A 110 -13.92 1.21 8.46
N PRO A 111 -12.87 2.04 8.61
CA PRO A 111 -12.23 2.85 7.57
C PRO A 111 -11.60 2.00 6.45
N ASN A 112 -11.34 2.62 5.30
CA ASN A 112 -10.73 1.93 4.16
C ASN A 112 -9.26 1.60 4.46
N PHE A 113 -8.69 0.62 3.76
CA PHE A 113 -7.24 0.49 3.66
C PHE A 113 -6.71 1.60 2.74
N SER A 114 -5.60 2.23 3.08
CA SER A 114 -5.07 3.36 2.33
C SER A 114 -3.55 3.46 2.40
N VAL A 115 -2.88 3.78 1.29
CA VAL A 115 -1.42 4.00 1.25
C VAL A 115 -1.14 5.27 0.46
N ARG A 116 -0.26 6.12 0.99
CA ARG A 116 0.23 7.32 0.28
C ARG A 116 1.60 7.07 -0.30
N VAL A 117 1.85 7.56 -1.51
CA VAL A 117 3.14 7.45 -2.20
C VAL A 117 3.57 8.83 -2.66
N ASP A 118 4.72 9.28 -2.18
CA ASP A 118 5.26 10.61 -2.49
C ASP A 118 6.04 10.62 -3.82
N GLY A 119 5.81 11.66 -4.63
CA GLY A 119 6.59 11.95 -5.83
C GLY A 119 6.36 11.01 -7.02
N VAL A 120 5.41 10.08 -6.93
CA VAL A 120 5.14 9.07 -7.96
C VAL A 120 3.66 9.08 -8.34
N ASN A 121 3.38 9.02 -9.65
CA ASN A 121 2.05 8.71 -10.16
C ASN A 121 1.85 7.19 -10.13
N LEU A 122 1.20 6.70 -9.07
CA LEU A 122 0.96 5.27 -8.85
C LEU A 122 -0.05 4.71 -9.86
N LEU A 123 0.30 3.59 -10.49
CA LEU A 123 -0.52 2.88 -11.46
C LEU A 123 -0.88 1.48 -10.93
N PRO A 124 -1.95 0.84 -11.45
CA PRO A 124 -2.31 -0.51 -11.05
C PRO A 124 -1.18 -1.54 -11.20
N GLU A 125 -0.30 -1.37 -12.19
CA GLU A 125 0.84 -2.26 -12.44
C GLU A 125 1.93 -2.20 -11.34
N HIS A 126 1.92 -1.19 -10.48
CA HIS A 126 2.82 -1.10 -9.34
C HIS A 126 2.29 -1.84 -8.09
N ILE A 127 1.11 -2.45 -8.18
CA ILE A 127 0.38 -3.02 -7.05
C ILE A 127 0.08 -4.50 -7.31
N ASN A 128 0.58 -5.34 -6.41
CA ASN A 128 0.20 -6.74 -6.33
C ASN A 128 -1.08 -6.88 -5.51
N PHE A 129 -2.21 -6.99 -6.21
CA PHE A 129 -3.52 -7.23 -5.59
C PHE A 129 -3.74 -8.71 -5.25
N PHE A 130 -3.21 -9.64 -6.05
CA PHE A 130 -3.44 -11.07 -5.88
C PHE A 130 -2.17 -11.84 -6.24
N HIS A 131 -1.77 -12.79 -5.39
CA HIS A 131 -0.71 -13.73 -5.75
C HIS A 131 -1.12 -14.49 -7.02
N SER A 132 -0.20 -14.60 -7.98
CA SER A 132 -0.31 -15.61 -9.03
C SER A 132 0.10 -16.94 -8.42
N ASP A 133 -0.83 -17.90 -8.33
CA ASP A 133 -0.51 -19.29 -8.01
C ASP A 133 0.38 -19.94 -9.08
#